data_AF-A0A8S1PSX4-F1
#
_entry.id   AF-A0A8S1PSX4-F1
#
_cell.length_a   1.000
_cell.length_b   1.000
_cell.length_c   1.000
_cell.angle_alpha   90.00
_cell.angle_beta   90.00
_cell.angle_gamma   90.00
#
_symmetry.space_group_name_H-M   'P 1'
#
loop_
_entity.id
_entity.type
_entity.pdbx_description
1 polymer ?
#
loop_
_entity_poly.entity_id
_entity_poly.type
_entity_poly.pdbx_seq_one_letter_code
_entity_poly.pdbx_strand_id
1 'polypeptide(L)'
;MISEQLKSGPSTKQFNSDDTLRIGECTVHKRQLEAFCTSCHVLICPTCLMFGDHKGHLVDQMDKATKDIRSSMDQAAKDGILRLEKTETVLVDIRHTKLTFEESKQKVLKEVEQTFAAIFKLIKQRKDEVINLINQHYEIQVNNIDTQEQIWMDKQSRAYDVIKLAKSTNDYQLLEKATYILESLEILRQTPTYKNVYIVNSIDTTFNLNNISLNLSEFQKGLQNWIKLGDSVLIQFKC
;
A
#
# COMPACT_ATOMS: atom_id res chain seq x y z
N MET A 1 4.51 -8.41 8.82
CA MET A 1 5.70 -9.27 8.86
C MET A 1 6.50 -9.11 7.56
N ILE A 2 7.39 -8.12 7.48
CA ILE A 2 8.58 -8.18 6.61
C ILE A 2 9.68 -7.53 7.44
N SER A 3 10.39 -8.41 8.13
CA SER A 3 11.52 -8.14 9.01
C SER A 3 12.75 -7.69 8.24
N GLU A 4 13.49 -6.81 8.90
CA GLU A 4 14.82 -6.31 8.60
C GLU A 4 15.74 -7.35 7.94
N GLN A 5 16.37 -6.94 6.83
CA GLN A 5 17.69 -7.43 6.46
C GLN A 5 18.58 -6.24 6.14
N LEU A 6 19.02 -5.56 7.20
CA LEU A 6 20.28 -4.82 7.18
C LEU A 6 21.40 -5.86 7.09
N LYS A 7 21.80 -6.20 5.87
CA LYS A 7 23.04 -6.97 5.66
C LYS A 7 24.21 -6.06 6.03
N SER A 8 24.84 -6.39 7.15
CA SER A 8 26.13 -5.88 7.59
C SER A 8 27.12 -5.89 6.44
N GLY A 9 27.66 -4.71 6.09
CA GLY A 9 28.81 -4.60 5.20
C GLY A 9 30.02 -5.35 5.77
N PRO A 10 31.09 -5.55 4.97
CA PRO A 10 32.28 -6.21 5.47
C PRO A 10 32.80 -5.42 6.67
N SER A 11 33.03 -6.11 7.78
CA SER A 11 33.58 -5.54 9.00
C SER A 11 34.95 -4.96 8.66
N THR A 12 35.01 -3.65 8.44
CA THR A 12 36.25 -2.92 8.26
C THR A 12 37.04 -3.12 9.54
N LYS A 13 38.14 -3.87 9.49
CA LYS A 13 39.15 -3.81 10.55
C LYS A 13 39.74 -2.40 10.49
N GLN A 14 39.07 -1.44 11.12
CA GLN A 14 39.69 -0.16 11.45
C GLN A 14 40.93 -0.49 12.27
N PHE A 15 42.06 0.12 11.93
CA PHE A 15 43.25 0.05 12.78
C PHE A 15 42.84 0.65 14.13
N ASN A 16 42.61 -0.21 15.12
CA ASN A 16 42.36 0.24 16.48
C ASN A 16 43.64 0.92 16.96
N SER A 17 43.54 2.21 17.27
CA SER A 17 44.62 3.02 17.85
C SER A 17 45.01 2.61 19.27
N ASP A 18 44.51 1.46 19.75
CA ASP A 18 44.70 0.93 21.10
C ASP A 18 45.46 -0.41 21.13
N ASP A 19 46.03 -0.85 20.00
CA ASP A 19 47.07 -1.89 20.01
C ASP A 19 48.40 -1.29 20.50
N THR A 20 48.48 -0.96 21.79
CA THR A 20 49.76 -0.84 22.52
C THR A 20 50.34 -2.23 22.80
N LEU A 21 50.30 -3.10 21.79
CA LEU A 21 50.87 -4.44 21.79
C LEU A 21 52.40 -4.29 21.80
N ARG A 22 53.04 -4.61 22.94
CA ARG A 22 54.50 -4.62 23.20
C ARG A 22 55.34 -4.43 21.92
N ILE A 23 55.53 -3.16 21.55
CA ILE A 23 56.16 -2.81 20.28
C ILE A 23 57.59 -3.32 20.34
N GLY A 24 57.88 -4.33 19.52
CA GLY A 24 59.22 -4.87 19.37
C GLY A 24 59.51 -6.19 20.09
N GLU A 25 58.54 -6.94 20.63
CA GLU A 25 58.79 -8.30 21.19
C GLU A 25 58.00 -9.39 20.43
N CYS A 26 58.68 -10.47 20.05
CA CYS A 26 58.10 -11.64 19.41
C CYS A 26 57.17 -12.39 20.36
N THR A 27 55.93 -12.61 19.93
CA THR A 27 54.89 -13.29 20.71
C THR A 27 55.25 -14.73 21.07
N VAL A 28 56.00 -15.43 20.20
CA VAL A 28 56.39 -16.85 20.34
C VAL A 28 57.64 -17.02 21.19
N HIS A 29 58.70 -16.26 20.87
CA HIS A 29 60.03 -16.47 21.46
C HIS A 29 60.38 -15.50 22.58
N LYS A 30 59.51 -14.51 22.85
CA LYS A 30 59.72 -13.47 23.87
C LYS A 30 61.06 -12.73 23.71
N ARG A 31 61.41 -12.45 22.45
CA ARG A 31 62.68 -11.81 22.02
C ARG A 31 62.40 -10.59 21.17
N GLN A 32 63.37 -9.67 21.08
CA GLN A 32 63.18 -8.47 20.29
C GLN A 32 62.99 -8.76 18.79
N LEU A 33 62.07 -8.01 18.17
CA LEU A 33 61.81 -8.01 16.74
C LEU A 33 62.84 -7.08 16.08
N GLU A 34 63.81 -7.67 15.39
CA GLU A 34 64.99 -6.97 14.87
C GLU A 34 65.11 -7.06 13.35
N ALA A 35 64.22 -7.83 12.71
CA ALA A 35 64.28 -8.15 11.30
C ALA A 35 62.88 -8.10 10.65
N PHE A 36 62.81 -7.71 9.37
CA PHE A 36 61.57 -7.72 8.61
C PHE A 36 61.63 -8.82 7.54
N CYS A 37 60.74 -9.80 7.63
CA CYS A 37 60.63 -10.85 6.62
C CYS A 37 59.85 -10.32 5.43
N THR A 38 60.52 -10.09 4.29
CA THR A 38 59.90 -9.54 3.08
C THR A 38 59.04 -10.57 2.35
N SER A 39 59.31 -11.86 2.52
CA SER A 39 58.44 -12.92 2.00
C SER A 39 57.07 -12.96 2.69
N CYS A 40 57.04 -12.67 4.00
CA CYS A 40 55.82 -12.78 4.82
C CYS A 40 55.21 -11.43 5.21
N HIS A 41 55.89 -10.31 4.95
CA HIS A 41 55.50 -8.95 5.34
C HIS A 41 55.24 -8.77 6.85
N VAL A 42 56.08 -9.35 7.69
CA VAL A 42 55.97 -9.29 9.16
C VAL A 42 57.32 -9.03 9.82
N LEU A 43 57.30 -8.37 10.98
CA LEU A 43 58.45 -8.25 11.87
C LEU A 43 58.71 -9.60 12.57
N ILE A 44 59.98 -10.01 12.63
CA ILE A 44 60.41 -11.28 13.21
C ILE A 44 61.62 -11.10 14.13
N CYS A 45 61.78 -12.03 15.09
CA CYS A 45 62.99 -12.09 15.92
C CYS A 45 64.04 -13.05 15.32
N PRO A 46 65.30 -13.03 15.80
CA PRO A 46 66.35 -13.91 15.30
C PRO A 46 66.01 -15.41 15.39
N THR A 47 65.26 -15.83 16.41
CA THR A 47 64.85 -17.23 16.57
C THR A 47 63.84 -17.66 15.50
N CYS A 48 62.89 -16.79 15.15
CA CYS A 48 61.95 -17.03 14.04
C CYS A 48 62.68 -17.21 12.71
N LEU A 49 63.74 -16.42 12.48
CA LEU A 49 64.54 -16.49 11.27
C LEU A 49 65.40 -17.76 11.20
N MET A 50 66.06 -18.13 12.30
CA MET A 50 67.05 -19.20 12.29
C MET A 50 66.44 -20.60 12.47
N PHE A 51 65.42 -20.71 13.31
CA PHE A 51 64.88 -21.99 13.76
C PHE A 51 63.35 -22.09 13.68
N GLY A 52 62.66 -20.98 13.39
CA GLY A 52 61.20 -20.93 13.29
C GLY A 52 60.70 -20.95 11.84
N ASP A 53 59.43 -20.57 11.68
CA ASP A 53 58.68 -20.68 10.43
C ASP A 53 59.17 -19.75 9.31
N HIS A 54 60.08 -18.83 9.61
CA HIS A 54 60.66 -17.91 8.62
C HIS A 54 62.06 -18.34 8.15
N LYS A 55 62.47 -19.56 8.48
CA LYS A 55 63.75 -20.11 8.05
C LYS A 55 63.83 -20.23 6.53
N GLY A 56 64.81 -19.55 5.94
CA GLY A 56 65.03 -19.53 4.49
C GLY A 56 64.22 -18.48 3.73
N HIS A 57 63.41 -17.68 4.40
CA HIS A 57 62.75 -16.53 3.79
C HIS A 57 63.71 -15.35 3.58
N LEU A 58 63.35 -14.48 2.64
CA LEU A 58 64.05 -13.22 2.44
C LEU A 58 63.74 -12.27 3.59
N VAL A 59 64.79 -11.62 4.08
CA VAL A 59 64.75 -10.70 5.21
C VAL A 59 65.55 -9.46 4.87
N ASP A 60 65.00 -8.30 5.23
CA ASP A 60 65.68 -7.02 5.17
C ASP A 60 65.83 -6.42 6.58
N GLN A 61 66.80 -5.51 6.70
CA GLN A 61 66.96 -4.67 7.89
C GLN A 61 65.75 -3.74 8.04
N MET A 62 65.35 -3.48 9.29
CA MET A 62 64.17 -2.68 9.61
C MET A 62 64.19 -1.29 8.96
N ASP A 63 65.34 -0.61 8.97
CA ASP A 63 65.47 0.72 8.37
C ASP A 63 65.28 0.71 6.86
N LYS A 64 65.81 -0.30 6.18
CA LYS A 64 65.67 -0.47 4.73
C LYS A 64 64.23 -0.80 4.38
N ALA A 65 63.63 -1.80 5.04
CA ALA A 65 62.23 -2.17 4.83
C ALA A 65 61.26 -1.00 5.10
N THR A 66 61.52 -0.21 6.15
CA THR A 66 60.72 0.98 6.46
C THR A 66 60.85 2.04 5.37
N LYS A 67 62.06 2.29 4.86
CA LYS A 67 62.27 3.22 3.74
C LYS A 67 61.57 2.75 2.48
N ASP A 68 61.63 1.46 2.17
CA ASP A 68 60.98 0.89 0.98
C ASP A 68 59.45 0.99 1.07
N ILE A 69 58.86 0.70 2.25
CA ILE A 69 57.41 0.86 2.49
C ILE A 69 57.01 2.35 2.40
N ARG A 70 57.76 3.26 3.03
CA ARG A 70 57.49 4.71 2.94
C ARG A 70 57.59 5.20 1.50
N SER A 71 58.62 4.80 0.77
CA SER A 71 58.79 5.14 -0.64
C SER A 71 57.63 4.61 -1.49
N SER A 72 57.12 3.41 -1.20
CA SER A 72 55.93 2.86 -1.86
C SER A 72 54.67 3.68 -1.56
N MET A 73 54.47 4.11 -0.32
CA MET A 73 53.36 4.99 0.06
C MET A 73 53.46 6.36 -0.62
N ASP A 74 54.65 6.97 -0.63
CA ASP A 74 54.90 8.25 -1.28
C ASP A 74 54.67 8.17 -2.79
N GLN A 75 55.10 7.07 -3.41
CA GLN A 75 54.85 6.81 -4.82
C GLN A 75 53.35 6.62 -5.08
N ALA A 76 52.64 5.84 -4.27
CA ALA A 76 51.20 5.66 -4.37
C ALA A 76 50.42 6.98 -4.15
N ALA A 77 50.93 7.88 -3.31
CA ALA A 77 50.37 9.22 -3.14
C ALA A 77 50.59 10.08 -4.39
N LYS A 78 51.80 10.10 -4.96
CA LYS A 78 52.13 10.80 -6.22
C LYS A 78 51.32 10.29 -7.40
N ASP A 79 51.18 8.97 -7.50
CA ASP A 79 50.38 8.29 -8.54
C ASP A 79 48.87 8.47 -8.33
N GLY A 80 48.46 9.09 -7.22
CA GLY A 80 47.07 9.41 -6.91
C GLY A 80 46.22 8.20 -6.49
N ILE A 81 46.86 7.11 -6.08
CA ILE A 81 46.21 5.90 -5.56
C ILE A 81 45.68 6.17 -4.14
N LEU A 82 46.46 6.85 -3.29
CA LEU A 82 46.09 7.22 -1.93
C LEU A 82 45.29 8.53 -1.88
N ARG A 83 44.09 8.53 -2.49
CA ARG A 83 43.18 9.70 -2.48
C ARG A 83 41.90 9.41 -1.71
N LEU A 84 41.80 9.96 -0.51
CA LEU A 84 40.59 9.84 0.32
C LEU A 84 39.37 10.41 -0.41
N GLU A 85 39.50 11.59 -1.01
CA GLU A 85 38.42 12.26 -1.77
C GLU A 85 37.83 11.37 -2.88
N LYS A 86 38.65 10.54 -3.53
CA LYS A 86 38.18 9.59 -4.56
C LYS A 86 37.25 8.55 -3.94
N THR A 87 37.63 8.00 -2.79
CA THR A 87 36.79 7.02 -2.06
C THR A 87 35.53 7.67 -1.50
N GLU A 88 35.61 8.90 -1.02
CA GLU A 88 34.46 9.65 -0.50
C GLU A 88 33.46 9.96 -1.61
N THR A 89 33.92 10.40 -2.77
CA THR A 89 33.06 10.70 -3.93
C THR A 89 32.32 9.45 -4.39
N VAL A 90 33.02 8.31 -4.52
CA VAL A 90 32.38 7.03 -4.89
C VAL A 90 31.36 6.60 -3.84
N LEU A 91 31.66 6.76 -2.54
CA LEU A 91 30.71 6.46 -1.46
C LEU A 91 29.47 7.36 -1.50
N VAL A 92 29.64 8.65 -1.84
CA VAL A 92 28.52 9.58 -2.01
C VAL A 92 27.65 9.15 -3.20
N ASP A 93 28.24 8.81 -4.35
CA ASP A 93 27.51 8.33 -5.53
C ASP A 93 26.69 7.07 -5.19
N ILE A 94 27.30 6.08 -4.52
CA ILE A 94 26.61 4.85 -4.07
C ILE A 94 25.43 5.18 -3.15
N ARG A 95 25.65 6.06 -2.16
CA ARG A 95 24.61 6.45 -1.20
C ARG A 95 23.46 7.20 -1.88
N HIS A 96 23.78 8.08 -2.82
CA HIS A 96 22.78 8.81 -3.57
C HIS A 96 21.94 7.88 -4.42
N THR A 97 22.56 6.97 -5.18
CA THR A 97 21.82 5.99 -5.99
C THR A 97 20.94 5.09 -5.15
N LYS A 98 21.43 4.66 -3.96
CA LYS A 98 20.61 3.89 -3.02
C LYS A 98 19.37 4.68 -2.58
N LEU A 99 19.55 5.95 -2.22
CA LEU A 99 18.44 6.81 -1.81
C LEU A 99 17.43 6.96 -2.95
N THR A 100 17.87 7.28 -4.17
CA THR A 100 17.00 7.41 -5.34
C THR A 100 16.26 6.11 -5.67
N PHE A 101 16.91 4.95 -5.47
CA PHE A 101 16.28 3.65 -5.66
C PHE A 101 15.17 3.39 -4.63
N GLU A 102 15.41 3.74 -3.36
CA GLU A 102 14.40 3.65 -2.30
C GLU A 102 13.24 4.63 -2.53
N GLU A 103 13.52 5.87 -2.93
CA GLU A 103 12.52 6.88 -3.29
C GLU A 103 11.66 6.43 -4.48
N SER A 104 12.28 5.86 -5.51
CA SER A 104 11.58 5.30 -6.67
C SER A 104 10.60 4.20 -6.26
N LYS A 105 11.02 3.29 -5.38
CA LYS A 105 10.13 2.27 -4.80
C LYS A 105 8.95 2.90 -4.07
N GLN A 106 9.18 3.88 -3.20
CA GLN A 106 8.11 4.54 -2.46
C GLN A 106 7.13 5.27 -3.38
N LYS A 107 7.64 5.92 -4.44
CA LYS A 107 6.81 6.56 -5.46
C LYS A 107 5.87 5.57 -6.14
N VAL A 108 6.40 4.44 -6.62
CA VAL A 108 5.58 3.41 -7.29
C VAL A 108 4.56 2.80 -6.34
N LEU A 109 4.92 2.53 -5.08
CA LEU A 109 3.97 2.04 -4.07
C LEU A 109 2.83 3.04 -3.84
N LYS A 110 3.15 4.34 -3.74
CA LYS A 110 2.15 5.39 -3.58
C LYS A 110 1.22 5.51 -4.79
N GLU A 111 1.75 5.39 -6.00
CA GLU A 111 0.94 5.38 -7.23
C GLU A 111 -0.06 4.21 -7.24
N VAL A 112 0.36 3.02 -6.79
CA VAL A 112 -0.53 1.87 -6.63
C VAL A 112 -1.65 2.19 -5.63
N GLU A 113 -1.30 2.65 -4.43
CA GLU A 113 -2.28 2.99 -3.39
C GLU A 113 -3.30 4.03 -3.86
N GLN A 114 -2.83 5.11 -4.49
CA GLN A 114 -3.69 6.17 -5.02
C GLN A 114 -4.64 5.66 -6.12
N THR A 115 -4.13 4.81 -7.01
CA THR A 115 -4.91 4.23 -8.10
C THR A 115 -6.07 3.38 -7.55
N PHE A 116 -5.80 2.50 -6.60
CA PHE A 116 -6.84 1.67 -5.97
C PHE A 116 -7.81 2.49 -5.12
N ALA A 117 -7.32 3.50 -4.37
CA ALA A 117 -8.16 4.37 -3.57
C ALA A 117 -9.19 5.13 -4.42
N ALA A 118 -8.79 5.64 -5.59
CA ALA A 118 -9.69 6.29 -6.53
C ALA A 118 -10.82 5.35 -6.99
N ILE A 119 -10.50 4.11 -7.34
CA ILE A 119 -11.52 3.14 -7.78
C ILE A 119 -12.44 2.71 -6.65
N PHE A 120 -11.92 2.42 -5.46
CA PHE A 120 -12.76 2.09 -4.32
C PHE A 120 -13.75 3.21 -4.00
N LYS A 121 -13.30 4.46 -4.10
CA LYS A 121 -14.18 5.63 -3.94
C LYS A 121 -15.30 5.64 -4.98
N LEU A 122 -14.99 5.47 -6.26
CA LEU A 122 -15.98 5.46 -7.33
C LEU A 122 -16.98 4.31 -7.20
N ILE A 123 -16.49 3.09 -6.94
CA ILE A 123 -17.35 1.92 -6.76
C ILE A 123 -18.29 2.12 -5.55
N LYS A 124 -17.77 2.67 -4.44
CA LYS A 124 -18.57 2.97 -3.26
C LYS A 124 -19.66 4.00 -3.57
N GLN A 125 -19.30 5.11 -4.21
CA GLN A 125 -20.26 6.15 -4.62
C GLN A 125 -21.37 5.55 -5.50
N ARG A 126 -21.00 4.76 -6.50
CA ARG A 126 -21.97 4.14 -7.40
C ARG A 126 -22.90 3.15 -6.67
N LYS A 127 -22.36 2.38 -5.73
CA LYS A 127 -23.16 1.48 -4.87
C LYS A 127 -24.18 2.27 -4.06
N ASP A 128 -23.76 3.35 -3.41
CA ASP A 128 -24.62 4.16 -2.56
C ASP A 128 -25.71 4.87 -3.40
N GLU A 129 -25.40 5.33 -4.62
CA GLU A 129 -26.38 5.87 -5.58
C GLU A 129 -27.45 4.84 -5.96
N VAL A 130 -27.06 3.62 -6.33
CA VAL A 130 -27.99 2.55 -6.73
C VAL A 130 -28.92 2.18 -5.57
N ILE A 131 -28.40 2.12 -4.34
CA ILE A 131 -29.22 1.89 -3.14
C ILE A 131 -30.24 3.01 -2.98
N ASN A 132 -29.83 4.27 -3.14
CA ASN A 132 -30.73 5.40 -3.01
C ASN A 132 -31.85 5.38 -4.07
N LEU A 133 -31.52 5.04 -5.32
CA LEU A 133 -32.51 4.89 -6.39
C LEU A 133 -33.55 3.81 -6.07
N ILE A 134 -33.13 2.66 -5.52
CA ILE A 134 -34.04 1.60 -5.09
C ILE A 134 -34.96 2.11 -3.98
N ASN A 135 -34.39 2.74 -2.94
CA ASN A 135 -35.19 3.26 -1.83
C ASN A 135 -36.23 4.28 -2.29
N GLN A 136 -35.83 5.25 -3.12
CA GLN A 136 -36.73 6.26 -3.69
C GLN A 136 -37.85 5.63 -4.51
N HIS A 137 -37.53 4.61 -5.32
CA HIS A 137 -38.54 3.88 -6.09
C HIS A 137 -39.60 3.26 -5.17
N TYR A 138 -39.17 2.53 -4.13
CA TYR A 138 -40.09 1.89 -3.20
C TYR A 138 -40.85 2.89 -2.32
N GLU A 139 -40.23 4.01 -1.92
CA GLU A 139 -40.91 5.08 -1.18
C GLU A 139 -42.08 5.66 -2.00
N ILE A 140 -41.87 5.92 -3.29
CA ILE A 140 -42.94 6.37 -4.19
C ILE A 140 -44.04 5.30 -4.32
N GLN A 141 -43.66 4.03 -4.48
CA GLN A 141 -44.65 2.94 -4.59
C GLN A 141 -45.49 2.82 -3.31
N VAL A 142 -44.86 2.86 -2.13
CA VAL A 142 -45.54 2.79 -0.83
C VAL A 142 -46.48 3.98 -0.65
N ASN A 143 -46.03 5.20 -0.92
CA ASN A 143 -46.89 6.37 -0.80
C ASN A 143 -48.14 6.31 -1.71
N ASN A 144 -48.01 5.72 -2.90
CA ASN A 144 -49.16 5.49 -3.77
C ASN A 144 -50.14 4.46 -3.18
N ILE A 145 -49.63 3.40 -2.55
CA ILE A 145 -50.44 2.39 -1.85
C ILE A 145 -51.15 3.04 -0.66
N ASP A 146 -50.42 3.75 0.20
CA ASP A 146 -50.96 4.42 1.39
C ASP A 146 -52.05 5.42 1.01
N THR A 147 -51.87 6.18 -0.08
CA THR A 147 -52.89 7.10 -0.58
C THR A 147 -54.18 6.36 -0.94
N GLN A 148 -54.09 5.20 -1.59
CA GLN A 148 -55.27 4.40 -1.89
C GLN A 148 -55.88 3.79 -0.62
N GLU A 149 -55.06 3.31 0.31
CA GLU A 149 -55.51 2.79 1.60
C GLU A 149 -56.34 3.85 2.35
N GLN A 150 -55.85 5.09 2.45
CA GLN A 150 -56.57 6.20 3.10
C GLN A 150 -57.93 6.48 2.44
N ILE A 151 -58.00 6.47 1.10
CA ILE A 151 -59.27 6.65 0.37
C ILE A 151 -60.27 5.54 0.72
N TRP A 152 -59.80 4.29 0.80
CA TRP A 152 -60.66 3.14 1.11
C TRP A 152 -61.06 3.09 2.59
N MET A 153 -60.20 3.54 3.50
CA MET A 153 -60.54 3.72 4.91
C MET A 153 -61.64 4.78 5.09
N ASP A 154 -61.58 5.92 4.39
CA ASP A 154 -62.66 6.93 4.43
C ASP A 154 -63.97 6.37 3.87
N LYS A 155 -63.93 5.66 2.74
CA LYS A 155 -65.09 4.96 2.18
C LYS A 155 -65.67 3.96 3.18
N GLN A 156 -64.84 3.15 3.83
CA GLN A 156 -65.28 2.19 4.84
C GLN A 156 -65.97 2.89 6.02
N SER A 157 -65.40 3.98 6.52
CA SER A 157 -65.96 4.79 7.60
C SER A 157 -67.34 5.36 7.24
N ARG A 158 -67.45 5.98 6.06
CA ARG A 158 -68.71 6.52 5.52
C ARG A 158 -69.77 5.43 5.34
N ALA A 159 -69.38 4.27 4.82
CA ALA A 159 -70.30 3.14 4.66
C ALA A 159 -70.85 2.68 6.02
N TYR A 160 -70.00 2.59 7.04
CA TYR A 160 -70.41 2.24 8.40
C TYR A 160 -71.43 3.25 8.96
N ASP A 161 -71.16 4.54 8.82
CA ASP A 161 -72.06 5.60 9.30
C ASP A 161 -73.41 5.60 8.58
N VAL A 162 -73.42 5.45 7.25
CA VAL A 162 -74.67 5.38 6.47
C VAL A 162 -75.47 4.13 6.82
N ILE A 163 -74.83 2.97 6.97
CA ILE A 163 -75.50 1.73 7.41
C ILE A 163 -76.10 1.89 8.80
N LYS A 164 -75.40 2.57 9.71
CA LYS A 164 -75.90 2.85 11.07
C LYS A 164 -77.12 3.77 11.03
N LEU A 165 -77.07 4.84 10.22
CA LEU A 165 -78.19 5.77 10.06
C LEU A 165 -79.40 5.10 9.41
N ALA A 166 -79.20 4.25 8.39
CA ALA A 166 -80.27 3.52 7.72
C ALA A 166 -81.08 2.59 8.66
N LYS A 167 -80.49 2.20 9.81
CA LYS A 167 -81.18 1.41 10.86
C LYS A 167 -81.90 2.27 11.90
N SER A 168 -81.71 3.60 11.88
CA SER A 168 -82.38 4.52 12.80
C SER A 168 -83.87 4.63 12.47
N THR A 169 -84.72 4.65 13.50
CA THR A 169 -86.17 4.89 13.35
C THR A 169 -86.53 6.37 13.48
N ASN A 170 -85.54 7.27 13.55
CA ASN A 170 -85.74 8.70 13.73
C ASN A 170 -85.55 9.44 12.39
N ASP A 171 -86.66 9.73 11.72
CA ASP A 171 -86.67 10.40 10.41
C ASP A 171 -86.08 11.82 10.47
N TYR A 172 -86.21 12.52 11.60
CA TYR A 172 -85.60 13.85 11.76
C TYR A 172 -84.07 13.76 11.69
N GLN A 173 -83.48 12.74 12.33
CA GLN A 173 -82.02 12.51 12.29
C GLN A 173 -81.53 12.21 10.86
N LEU A 174 -82.34 11.52 10.06
CA LEU A 174 -82.02 11.26 8.65
C LEU A 174 -82.04 12.55 7.83
N LEU A 175 -83.07 13.38 8.00
CA LEU A 175 -83.21 14.66 7.31
C LEU A 175 -82.12 15.66 7.72
N GLU A 176 -81.76 15.71 9.00
CA GLU A 176 -80.67 16.54 9.52
C GLU A 176 -79.32 16.20 8.87
N LYS A 177 -79.06 14.91 8.61
CA LYS A 177 -77.82 14.42 7.99
C LYS A 177 -77.92 14.19 6.48
N ALA A 178 -78.98 14.65 5.82
CA ALA A 178 -79.28 14.32 4.43
C ALA A 178 -78.11 14.62 3.48
N THR A 179 -77.47 15.79 3.61
CA THR A 179 -76.32 16.18 2.75
C THR A 179 -75.17 15.20 2.86
N TYR A 180 -74.75 14.86 4.09
CA TYR A 180 -73.65 13.91 4.33
C TYR A 180 -73.99 12.51 3.80
N ILE A 181 -75.23 12.06 3.98
CA ILE A 181 -75.70 10.75 3.48
C ILE A 181 -75.60 10.73 1.96
N LEU A 182 -76.15 11.74 1.27
CA LEU A 182 -76.15 11.80 -0.19
C LEU A 182 -74.73 11.89 -0.76
N GLU A 183 -73.85 12.72 -0.19
CA GLU A 183 -72.44 12.79 -0.59
C GLU A 183 -71.71 11.47 -0.38
N SER A 184 -71.94 10.81 0.75
CA SER A 184 -71.32 9.52 1.05
C SER A 184 -71.78 8.42 0.08
N LEU A 185 -73.08 8.38 -0.27
CA LEU A 185 -73.60 7.46 -1.28
C LEU A 185 -72.97 7.69 -2.66
N GLU A 186 -72.77 8.94 -3.06
CA GLU A 186 -72.09 9.30 -4.30
C GLU A 186 -70.62 8.83 -4.32
N ILE A 187 -69.88 9.05 -3.24
CA ILE A 187 -68.50 8.57 -3.09
C ILE A 187 -68.44 7.04 -3.11
N LEU A 188 -69.37 6.36 -2.44
CA LEU A 188 -69.44 4.89 -2.35
C LEU A 188 -69.85 4.23 -3.66
N ARG A 189 -70.56 4.95 -4.54
CA ARG A 189 -70.97 4.44 -5.86
C ARG A 189 -69.78 4.25 -6.82
N GLN A 190 -68.65 4.90 -6.56
CA GLN A 190 -67.44 4.73 -7.36
C GLN A 190 -66.91 3.30 -7.26
N THR A 191 -66.67 2.66 -8.41
CA THR A 191 -66.20 1.27 -8.46
C THR A 191 -64.69 1.15 -8.24
N PRO A 192 -64.23 0.04 -7.62
CA PRO A 192 -62.80 -0.23 -7.49
C PRO A 192 -62.15 -0.38 -8.87
N THR A 193 -60.93 0.15 -8.99
CA THR A 193 -60.09 0.03 -10.19
C THR A 193 -58.74 -0.57 -9.82
N TYR A 194 -58.14 -1.30 -10.76
CA TYR A 194 -56.79 -1.82 -10.57
C TYR A 194 -55.77 -0.68 -10.63
N LYS A 195 -54.84 -0.68 -9.67
CA LYS A 195 -53.66 0.19 -9.65
C LYS A 195 -52.43 -0.69 -9.76
N ASN A 196 -51.45 -0.23 -10.56
CA ASN A 196 -50.22 -0.96 -10.77
C ASN A 196 -49.16 -0.49 -9.77
N VAL A 197 -48.39 -1.44 -9.25
CA VAL A 197 -47.20 -1.21 -8.43
C VAL A 197 -46.05 -1.92 -9.13
N TYR A 198 -44.91 -1.24 -9.25
CA TYR A 198 -43.74 -1.78 -9.93
C TYR A 198 -42.71 -2.24 -8.92
N ILE A 199 -42.24 -3.48 -9.07
CA ILE A 199 -41.24 -4.10 -8.20
C ILE A 199 -39.93 -4.25 -8.97
N VAL A 200 -38.82 -3.87 -8.34
CA VAL A 200 -37.48 -4.16 -8.87
C VAL A 200 -37.06 -5.53 -8.34
N ASN A 201 -37.04 -6.55 -9.22
CA ASN A 201 -36.75 -7.94 -8.83
C ASN A 201 -35.26 -8.31 -8.92
N SER A 202 -34.49 -7.61 -9.74
CA SER A 202 -33.07 -7.87 -9.95
C SER A 202 -32.34 -6.60 -10.36
N ILE A 203 -31.02 -6.62 -10.19
CA ILE A 203 -30.13 -5.57 -10.70
C ILE A 203 -29.47 -6.03 -11.99
N ASP A 204 -29.27 -5.10 -12.93
CA ASP A 204 -28.39 -5.32 -14.07
C ASP A 204 -26.94 -5.14 -13.62
N THR A 205 -26.12 -6.16 -13.83
CA THR A 205 -24.70 -6.17 -13.47
C THR A 205 -23.79 -5.97 -14.67
N THR A 206 -24.36 -5.67 -15.84
CA THR A 206 -23.64 -5.46 -17.08
C THR A 206 -22.90 -4.13 -17.04
N PHE A 207 -21.58 -4.19 -17.23
CA PHE A 207 -20.73 -3.03 -17.41
C PHE A 207 -20.67 -2.66 -18.90
N ASN A 208 -21.15 -1.47 -19.25
CA ASN A 208 -21.20 -1.00 -20.64
C ASN A 208 -20.14 0.08 -20.89
N LEU A 209 -19.30 -0.13 -21.89
CA LEU A 209 -18.27 0.82 -22.33
C LEU A 209 -18.19 0.83 -23.86
N ASN A 210 -18.59 1.93 -24.52
CA ASN A 210 -18.38 2.20 -25.95
C ASN A 210 -18.51 0.97 -26.88
N ASN A 211 -19.67 0.29 -26.84
CA ASN A 211 -20.01 -0.92 -27.61
C ASN A 211 -19.45 -2.27 -27.09
N ILE A 212 -18.87 -2.28 -25.90
CA ILE A 212 -18.49 -3.51 -25.19
C ILE A 212 -19.37 -3.61 -23.94
N SER A 213 -20.13 -4.69 -23.84
CA SER A 213 -20.83 -5.08 -22.63
C SER A 213 -20.05 -6.23 -21.97
N LEU A 214 -19.74 -6.08 -20.69
CA LEU A 214 -19.12 -7.12 -19.88
C LEU A 214 -20.09 -7.50 -18.77
N ASN A 215 -20.35 -8.79 -18.58
CA ASN A 215 -21.01 -9.24 -17.37
C ASN A 215 -20.05 -9.15 -16.16
N LEU A 216 -20.59 -9.31 -14.96
CA LEU A 216 -19.81 -9.21 -13.73
C LEU A 216 -18.59 -10.14 -13.69
N SER A 217 -18.72 -11.38 -14.17
CA SER A 217 -17.62 -12.35 -14.20
C SER A 217 -16.52 -11.91 -15.17
N GLU A 218 -16.88 -11.40 -16.34
CA GLU A 218 -15.92 -10.86 -17.32
C GLU A 218 -15.19 -9.64 -16.78
N PHE A 219 -15.92 -8.73 -16.14
CA PHE A 219 -15.33 -7.58 -15.47
C PHE A 219 -14.34 -8.00 -14.37
N GLN A 220 -14.70 -8.97 -13.52
CA GLN A 220 -13.81 -9.50 -12.48
C GLN A 220 -12.54 -10.14 -13.06
N LYS A 221 -12.64 -10.90 -14.14
CA LYS A 221 -11.48 -11.45 -14.85
C LYS A 221 -10.57 -10.36 -15.42
N GLY A 222 -11.17 -9.26 -15.91
CA GLY A 222 -10.44 -8.07 -16.33
C GLY A 222 -9.61 -7.49 -15.19
N LEU A 223 -10.21 -7.31 -14.02
CA LEU A 223 -9.55 -6.77 -12.83
C LEU A 223 -8.38 -7.63 -12.34
N GLN A 224 -8.46 -8.95 -12.45
CA GLN A 224 -7.35 -9.86 -12.06
C GLN A 224 -6.06 -9.60 -12.85
N ASN A 225 -6.18 -9.08 -14.07
CA ASN A 225 -5.06 -8.80 -14.96
C ASN A 225 -4.77 -7.30 -15.09
N TRP A 226 -5.48 -6.47 -14.33
CA TRP A 226 -5.42 -5.02 -14.39
C TRP A 226 -4.34 -4.50 -13.44
N ILE A 227 -3.55 -3.54 -13.92
CA ILE A 227 -2.31 -3.03 -13.31
C ILE A 227 -1.21 -4.09 -13.28
N LYS A 228 -0.13 -3.82 -14.00
CA LYS A 228 1.08 -4.65 -14.05
C LYS A 228 2.29 -3.77 -13.78
N LEU A 229 3.38 -4.39 -13.32
CA LEU A 229 4.67 -3.68 -13.24
C LEU A 229 5.05 -3.18 -14.63
N GLY A 230 5.43 -1.91 -14.71
CA GLY A 230 6.02 -1.34 -15.91
C GLY A 230 7.46 -1.79 -16.11
N ASP A 231 8.07 -1.31 -17.18
CA ASP A 231 9.46 -1.62 -17.49
C ASP A 231 10.42 -1.07 -16.42
N SER A 232 11.45 -1.85 -16.10
CA SER A 232 12.52 -1.41 -15.21
C SER A 232 13.46 -0.46 -15.95
N VAL A 233 13.79 0.67 -15.33
CA VAL A 233 14.80 1.60 -15.83
C VAL A 233 16.17 1.22 -15.26
N LEU A 234 17.18 1.15 -16.12
CA LEU A 234 18.55 0.94 -15.69
C LEU A 234 19.08 2.22 -15.04
N ILE A 235 19.56 2.11 -13.81
CA ILE A 235 20.34 3.15 -13.13
C ILE A 235 21.76 2.63 -12.89
N GLN A 236 22.75 3.50 -13.04
CA GLN A 236 24.15 3.18 -12.84
C GLN A 236 24.71 4.04 -11.71
N PHE A 237 25.64 3.47 -10.95
CA PHE A 237 26.43 4.19 -9.96
C PHE A 237 27.90 3.83 -10.14
N LYS A 238 28.79 4.75 -9.76
CA LYS A 238 30.23 4.48 -9.75
C LYS A 238 30.58 3.66 -8.53
N CYS A 239 31.37 2.62 -8.69
CA CYS A 239 31.92 1.79 -7.62
C CYS A 239 33.34 1.35 -7.95
#